data_AF-A0A7J5E6N6-F1
#
_entry.id   AF-A0A7J5E6N6-F1
#
_cell.length_a   1.000
_cell.length_b   1.000
_cell.length_c   1.000
_cell.angle_alpha   90.00
_cell.angle_beta   90.00
_cell.angle_gamma   90.00
#
_symmetry.space_group_name_H-M   'P 1'
#
loop_
_entity.id
_entity.type
_entity.pdbx_description
1 polymer ?
#
loop_
_entity_poly.entity_id
_entity_poly.type
_entity_poly.pdbx_seq_one_letter_code
_entity_poly.pdbx_strand_id
1 'polypeptide(L)'
;TKVIELVEEQQISHFAAELEVLGFTHQDIAEFLLEKWNFPPYIIESVLFHHQPSLAENGKVLASLIHLADYMTQQMNVGAFNWDDNFAFDENVIDILGFGNKEYLDTFMQTYEPLFKSHLESLTENNKIM
;
A
#
# COMPACT_ATOMS: atom_id res chain seq x y z
N THR A 1 -10.65 -9.09 -17.09
CA THR A 1 -9.61 -10.14 -17.10
C THR A 1 -10.08 -11.22 -16.16
N LYS A 2 -9.59 -12.45 -16.30
CA LYS A 2 -10.04 -13.56 -15.44
C LYS A 2 -9.92 -13.26 -13.93
N VAL A 3 -8.91 -12.49 -13.52
CA VAL A 3 -8.77 -12.01 -12.13
C VAL A 3 -9.94 -11.10 -11.73
N ILE A 4 -10.25 -10.08 -12.54
CA ILE A 4 -11.36 -9.14 -12.27
C ILE A 4 -12.70 -9.88 -12.24
N GLU A 5 -12.93 -10.78 -13.19
CA GLU A 5 -14.15 -11.61 -13.24
C GLU A 5 -14.31 -12.43 -11.95
N LEU A 6 -13.22 -13.05 -11.45
CA LEU A 6 -13.25 -13.83 -10.22
C LEU A 6 -13.51 -12.98 -8.97
N VAL A 7 -12.92 -11.78 -8.89
CA VAL A 7 -13.17 -10.81 -7.81
C VAL A 7 -14.65 -10.44 -7.77
N GLU A 8 -15.25 -10.12 -8.91
CA GLU A 8 -16.67 -9.74 -9.00
C GLU A 8 -17.60 -10.91 -8.66
N GLU A 9 -17.31 -12.12 -9.14
CA GLU A 9 -18.15 -13.31 -8.92
C GLU A 9 -18.08 -13.84 -7.48
N GLN A 10 -16.88 -13.88 -6.88
CA GLN A 10 -16.68 -14.50 -5.57
C GLN A 10 -16.57 -13.50 -4.41
N GLN A 11 -16.51 -12.19 -4.70
CA GLN A 11 -16.35 -11.14 -3.69
C GLN A 11 -15.09 -11.35 -2.82
N ILE A 12 -14.00 -11.78 -3.46
CA ILE A 12 -12.68 -11.96 -2.84
C ILE A 12 -11.75 -10.80 -3.20
N SER A 13 -10.64 -10.63 -2.46
CA SER A 13 -9.65 -9.61 -2.79
C SER A 13 -8.93 -9.89 -4.11
N HIS A 14 -8.40 -8.85 -4.76
CA HIS A 14 -7.54 -9.01 -5.94
C HIS A 14 -6.34 -9.90 -5.62
N PHE A 15 -5.73 -9.73 -4.45
CA PHE A 15 -4.66 -10.60 -3.96
C PHE A 15 -5.04 -12.10 -4.00
N ALA A 16 -6.22 -12.46 -3.47
CA ALA A 16 -6.69 -13.84 -3.46
C ALA A 16 -6.99 -14.35 -4.89
N ALA A 17 -7.61 -13.50 -5.71
CA ALA A 17 -7.92 -13.84 -7.09
C ALA A 17 -6.66 -13.99 -7.97
N GLU A 18 -5.62 -13.17 -7.76
CA GLU A 18 -4.33 -13.29 -8.42
C GLU A 18 -3.68 -14.63 -8.10
N LEU A 19 -3.64 -15.00 -6.81
CA LEU A 19 -3.09 -16.28 -6.39
C LEU A 19 -3.86 -17.46 -6.98
N GLU A 20 -5.19 -17.40 -7.05
CA GLU A 20 -6.03 -18.47 -7.63
C GLU A 20 -5.87 -18.58 -9.15
N VAL A 21 -5.80 -17.47 -9.86
CA VAL A 21 -5.78 -17.44 -11.33
C VAL A 21 -4.39 -17.60 -11.91
N LEU A 22 -3.39 -16.97 -11.29
CA LEU A 22 -2.02 -16.84 -11.80
C LEU A 22 -1.02 -17.68 -11.02
N GLY A 23 -1.30 -17.99 -9.75
CA GLY A 23 -0.36 -18.66 -8.85
C GLY A 23 0.69 -17.73 -8.22
N PHE A 24 0.55 -16.42 -8.44
CA PHE A 24 1.39 -15.35 -7.89
C PHE A 24 0.58 -14.06 -7.84
N THR A 25 1.03 -13.13 -7.00
CA THR A 25 0.39 -11.83 -6.71
C THR A 25 1.11 -10.69 -7.41
N HIS A 26 0.50 -9.50 -7.45
CA HIS A 26 1.16 -8.31 -7.98
C HIS A 26 2.46 -7.96 -7.24
N GLN A 27 2.56 -8.26 -5.94
CA GLN A 27 3.79 -8.08 -5.15
C GLN A 27 4.90 -9.02 -5.63
N ASP A 28 4.59 -10.29 -5.91
CA ASP A 28 5.55 -11.27 -6.43
C ASP A 28 6.07 -10.86 -7.83
N ILE A 29 5.18 -10.35 -8.68
CA ILE A 29 5.56 -9.82 -10.00
C ILE A 29 6.49 -8.62 -9.84
N ALA A 30 6.19 -7.71 -8.90
CA ALA A 30 7.01 -6.54 -8.64
C ALA A 30 8.40 -6.92 -8.11
N GLU A 31 8.48 -7.85 -7.14
CA GLU A 31 9.75 -8.41 -6.65
C GLU A 31 10.58 -8.95 -7.82
N PHE A 32 10.01 -9.85 -8.62
CA PHE A 32 10.72 -10.45 -9.76
C PHE A 32 11.26 -9.38 -10.73
N LEU A 33 10.47 -8.36 -11.05
CA LEU A 33 10.92 -7.29 -11.94
C LEU A 33 12.05 -6.46 -11.33
N LEU A 34 11.93 -6.08 -10.05
CA LEU A 34 12.93 -5.28 -9.35
C LEU A 34 14.26 -6.03 -9.20
N GLU A 35 14.21 -7.35 -8.96
CA GLU A 35 15.39 -8.22 -9.01
C GLU A 35 16.05 -8.18 -10.39
N LYS A 36 15.27 -8.34 -11.48
CA LYS A 36 15.81 -8.31 -12.86
C LYS A 36 16.40 -6.96 -13.22
N TRP A 37 15.90 -5.88 -12.64
CA TRP A 37 16.42 -4.54 -12.81
C TRP A 37 17.59 -4.20 -11.87
N ASN A 38 18.04 -5.15 -11.04
CA ASN A 38 19.13 -5.00 -10.08
C ASN A 38 18.90 -3.89 -9.04
N PHE A 39 17.66 -3.73 -8.56
CA PHE A 39 17.40 -2.86 -7.43
C PHE A 39 18.03 -3.40 -6.14
N PRO A 40 18.41 -2.52 -5.19
CA PRO A 40 18.88 -2.94 -3.87
C PRO A 40 17.84 -3.79 -3.12
N PRO A 41 18.26 -4.81 -2.35
CA PRO A 41 17.35 -5.71 -1.61
C PRO A 41 16.35 -4.98 -0.71
N TYR A 42 16.74 -3.90 -0.04
CA TYR A 42 15.83 -3.15 0.84
C TYR A 42 14.68 -2.47 0.08
N ILE A 43 14.87 -2.13 -1.21
CA ILE A 43 13.79 -1.60 -2.06
C ILE A 43 12.86 -2.74 -2.47
N ILE A 44 13.44 -3.86 -2.91
CA ILE A 44 12.70 -5.07 -3.28
C ILE A 44 11.78 -5.51 -2.13
N GLU A 45 12.35 -5.67 -0.93
CA GLU A 45 11.59 -6.03 0.28
C GLU A 45 10.52 -5.00 0.64
N SER A 46 10.79 -3.71 0.45
CA SER A 46 9.80 -2.68 0.75
C SER A 46 8.56 -2.77 -0.12
N VAL A 47 8.71 -3.23 -1.37
CA VAL A 47 7.60 -3.45 -2.30
C VAL A 47 6.94 -4.81 -2.06
N LEU A 48 7.71 -5.86 -1.79
CA LEU A 48 7.15 -7.17 -1.49
C LEU A 48 6.29 -7.16 -0.21
N PHE A 49 6.76 -6.50 0.84
CA PHE A 49 6.16 -6.56 2.17
C PHE A 49 5.35 -5.32 2.55
N HIS A 50 4.96 -4.44 1.62
CA HIS A 50 4.26 -3.20 1.98
C HIS A 50 2.89 -3.44 2.65
N HIS A 51 2.22 -4.57 2.45
CA HIS A 51 1.01 -4.92 3.23
C HIS A 51 1.32 -5.54 4.60
N GLN A 52 2.52 -6.09 4.79
CA GLN A 52 2.94 -6.78 6.03
C GLN A 52 4.39 -6.37 6.37
N PRO A 53 4.64 -5.07 6.64
CA PRO A 53 6.00 -4.54 6.74
C PRO A 53 6.83 -5.16 7.88
N SER A 54 6.17 -5.73 8.90
CA SER A 54 6.84 -6.49 9.96
C SER A 54 7.64 -7.71 9.47
N LEU A 55 7.28 -8.27 8.30
CA LEU A 55 7.96 -9.41 7.69
C LEU A 55 9.25 -9.05 6.95
N ALA A 56 9.45 -7.78 6.59
CA ALA A 56 10.69 -7.35 5.93
C ALA A 56 11.89 -7.45 6.89
N GLU A 57 13.07 -7.77 6.38
CA GLU A 57 14.31 -7.85 7.16
C GLU A 57 15.18 -6.61 6.97
N ASN A 58 15.51 -6.29 5.71
CA ASN A 58 16.35 -5.16 5.31
C ASN A 58 15.53 -3.93 4.91
N GLY A 59 14.26 -4.12 4.49
CA GLY A 59 13.37 -3.07 4.01
C GLY A 59 12.37 -2.52 5.03
N LYS A 60 12.41 -2.97 6.29
CA LYS A 60 11.34 -2.78 7.29
C LYS A 60 10.83 -1.34 7.44
N VAL A 61 11.72 -0.38 7.63
CA VAL A 61 11.32 1.04 7.80
C VAL A 61 10.66 1.57 6.53
N LEU A 62 11.22 1.26 5.36
CA LEU A 62 10.67 1.73 4.08
C LEU A 62 9.32 1.06 3.77
N ALA A 63 9.19 -0.24 4.02
CA ALA A 63 7.93 -0.97 3.93
C ALA A 63 6.87 -0.35 4.85
N SER A 64 7.22 -0.04 6.10
CA SER A 64 6.32 0.61 7.06
C SER A 64 5.87 2.01 6.63
N LEU A 65 6.75 2.78 5.97
CA LEU A 65 6.38 4.10 5.43
C LEU A 65 5.38 3.98 4.28
N ILE A 66 5.59 3.04 3.35
CA ILE A 66 4.66 2.77 2.25
C ILE A 66 3.32 2.30 2.81
N HIS A 67 3.34 1.31 3.71
CA HIS A 67 2.16 0.80 4.40
C HIS A 67 1.34 1.92 5.06
N LEU A 68 2.00 2.81 5.80
CA LEU A 68 1.32 3.92 6.46
C LEU A 68 0.73 4.91 5.45
N ALA A 69 1.42 5.21 4.36
CA ALA A 69 0.90 6.10 3.31
C ALA A 69 -0.36 5.51 2.65
N ASP A 70 -0.33 4.22 2.30
CA ASP A 70 -1.47 3.52 1.71
C ASP A 70 -2.64 3.45 2.71
N TYR A 71 -2.34 3.16 3.97
CA TYR A 71 -3.37 3.13 5.02
C TYR A 71 -4.00 4.51 5.23
N MET A 72 -3.19 5.58 5.29
CA MET A 72 -3.69 6.96 5.43
C MET A 72 -4.61 7.37 4.28
N THR A 73 -4.21 7.07 3.05
CA THR A 73 -5.01 7.40 1.87
C THR A 73 -6.37 6.67 1.90
N GLN A 74 -6.39 5.39 2.26
CA GLN A 74 -7.63 4.62 2.44
C GLN A 74 -8.51 5.19 3.55
N GLN A 75 -7.97 5.48 4.73
CA GLN A 75 -8.73 6.06 5.86
C GLN A 75 -9.35 7.42 5.50
N MET A 76 -8.67 8.21 4.66
CA MET A 76 -9.15 9.51 4.20
C MET A 76 -10.08 9.41 2.98
N ASN A 77 -10.30 8.22 2.42
CA ASN A 77 -10.99 7.98 1.15
C ASN A 77 -10.41 8.80 -0.02
N VAL A 78 -9.08 8.89 -0.11
CA VAL A 78 -8.34 9.67 -1.12
C VAL A 78 -7.50 8.76 -2.01
N GLY A 79 -7.99 8.41 -3.20
CA GLY A 79 -7.23 7.57 -4.14
C GLY A 79 -8.11 6.53 -4.83
N ALA A 80 -7.48 5.65 -5.62
CA ALA A 80 -8.13 4.51 -6.25
C ALA A 80 -7.52 3.23 -5.67
N PHE A 81 -8.28 2.52 -4.83
CA PHE A 81 -7.77 1.41 -4.01
C PHE A 81 -8.17 0.04 -4.52
N ASN A 82 -8.72 -0.06 -5.73
CA ASN A 82 -9.42 -1.27 -6.18
C ASN A 82 -8.58 -2.55 -6.00
N TRP A 83 -7.26 -2.50 -6.16
CA TRP A 83 -6.36 -3.64 -6.04
C TRP A 83 -5.96 -4.01 -4.60
N ASP A 84 -5.92 -3.02 -3.71
CA ASP A 84 -5.33 -3.09 -2.37
C ASP A 84 -6.30 -2.65 -1.27
N ASP A 85 -7.60 -2.80 -1.54
CA ASP A 85 -8.66 -2.36 -0.64
C ASP A 85 -8.69 -3.19 0.65
N ASN A 86 -8.89 -2.50 1.78
CA ASN A 86 -9.12 -3.09 3.10
C ASN A 86 -8.03 -4.05 3.60
N PHE A 87 -6.75 -3.80 3.31
CA PHE A 87 -5.70 -4.54 4.00
C PHE A 87 -5.69 -4.22 5.50
N ALA A 88 -5.31 -5.21 6.31
CA ALA A 88 -5.20 -5.02 7.76
C ALA A 88 -3.99 -4.14 8.09
N PHE A 89 -4.19 -3.12 8.93
CA PHE A 89 -3.09 -2.30 9.42
C PHE A 89 -2.13 -3.13 10.27
N ASP A 90 -0.84 -3.10 9.96
CA ASP A 90 0.20 -3.76 10.74
C ASP A 90 0.57 -2.87 11.95
N GLU A 91 0.09 -3.23 13.13
CA GLU A 91 0.33 -2.43 14.35
C GLU A 91 1.81 -2.29 14.73
N ASN A 92 2.68 -3.18 14.24
CA ASN A 92 4.12 -3.04 14.48
C ASN A 92 4.69 -1.77 13.84
N VAL A 93 4.00 -1.18 12.86
CA VAL A 93 4.37 0.12 12.26
C VAL A 93 4.48 1.22 13.31
N ILE A 94 3.67 1.17 14.38
CA ILE A 94 3.71 2.15 15.48
C ILE A 94 5.09 2.15 16.14
N ASP A 95 5.62 0.95 16.42
CA ASP A 95 6.93 0.78 17.06
C ASP A 95 8.07 1.00 16.06
N ILE A 96 7.95 0.48 14.84
CA ILE A 96 8.97 0.59 13.79
C ILE A 96 9.23 2.06 13.44
N LEU A 97 8.18 2.87 13.33
CA LEU A 97 8.27 4.29 12.97
C LEU A 97 8.35 5.22 14.20
N GLY A 98 8.24 4.68 15.41
CA GLY A 98 8.42 5.45 16.65
C GLY A 98 7.27 6.39 16.99
N PHE A 99 6.02 6.04 16.65
CA PHE A 99 4.83 6.81 17.03
C PHE A 99 4.45 6.65 18.51
N GLY A 100 4.99 5.63 19.18
CA GLY A 100 4.81 5.38 20.62
C GLY A 100 3.47 4.75 20.98
N ASN A 101 2.35 5.23 20.43
CA ASN A 101 1.04 4.60 20.57
C ASN A 101 0.10 4.90 19.39
N LYS A 102 -1.00 4.14 19.32
CA LYS A 102 -2.02 4.28 18.28
C LYS A 102 -2.76 5.63 18.32
N GLU A 103 -3.02 6.17 19.51
CA GLU A 103 -3.72 7.46 19.65
C GLU A 103 -2.93 8.62 19.03
N TYR A 104 -1.62 8.64 19.25
CA TYR A 104 -0.72 9.62 18.65
C TYR A 104 -0.63 9.45 17.13
N LEU A 105 -0.54 8.20 16.65
CA LEU A 105 -0.60 7.90 15.22
C LEU A 105 -1.90 8.41 14.59
N ASP A 106 -3.04 8.11 15.18
CA ASP A 106 -4.35 8.52 14.65
C ASP A 106 -4.47 10.05 14.62
N THR A 107 -3.98 10.73 15.66
CA THR A 107 -3.90 12.20 15.71
C THR A 107 -2.99 12.73 14.60
N PHE A 108 -1.79 12.15 14.45
CA PHE A 108 -0.84 12.50 13.39
C PHE A 108 -1.49 12.38 12.02
N MET A 109 -2.16 11.26 11.73
CA MET A 109 -2.84 11.05 10.45
C MET A 109 -3.90 12.14 10.18
N GLN A 110 -4.72 12.49 11.17
CA GLN A 110 -5.73 13.55 11.04
C GLN A 110 -5.12 14.91 10.73
N THR A 111 -3.96 15.25 11.32
CA THR A 111 -3.29 16.53 11.03
C THR A 111 -2.79 16.65 9.58
N TYR A 112 -2.57 15.52 8.89
CA TYR A 112 -2.13 15.48 7.51
C TYR A 112 -3.27 15.46 6.49
N GLU A 113 -4.51 15.16 6.91
CA GLU A 113 -5.67 15.07 6.01
C GLU A 113 -5.87 16.31 5.13
N PRO A 114 -5.76 17.57 5.64
CA PRO A 114 -5.90 18.76 4.80
C PRO A 114 -4.84 18.83 3.70
N LEU A 115 -3.61 18.36 3.99
CA LEU A 115 -2.51 18.35 3.03
C LEU A 115 -2.77 17.35 1.90
N PHE A 116 -3.26 16.15 2.23
CA PHE A 116 -3.63 15.13 1.23
C PHE A 116 -4.73 15.63 0.30
N LYS A 117 -5.78 16.25 0.85
CA LYS A 117 -6.88 16.82 0.05
C LYS A 117 -6.40 17.94 -0.87
N SER A 118 -5.61 18.89 -0.34
CA SER A 118 -5.06 19.98 -1.14
C SER A 118 -4.14 19.47 -2.27
N HIS A 119 -3.33 18.46 -2.00
CA HIS A 119 -2.49 17.85 -3.04
C HIS A 119 -3.33 17.17 -4.12
N LEU A 120 -4.34 16.38 -3.74
CA LEU A 120 -5.25 15.74 -4.69
C LEU A 120 -5.97 16.77 -5.57
N GLU A 121 -6.51 17.84 -4.98
CA GLU A 121 -7.15 18.94 -5.72
C GLU A 121 -6.19 19.51 -6.77
N SER A 122 -4.92 19.77 -6.40
CA SER A 122 -3.92 20.29 -7.32
C SER A 122 -3.64 19.36 -8.52
N LEU A 123 -3.70 18.04 -8.33
CA LEU A 123 -3.55 17.07 -9.41
C LEU A 123 -4.75 17.08 -10.35
N THR A 124 -5.96 17.24 -9.81
CA THR A 124 -7.19 17.30 -10.62
C THR A 124 -7.34 18.60 -11.39
N GLU A 125 -6.90 19.73 -10.83
CA GLU A 125 -6.90 21.03 -11.50
C GLU A 125 -5.89 21.06 -12.65
N ASN A 126 -4.69 20.49 -12.44
CA ASN A 126 -3.67 20.39 -13.49
C ASN A 126 -4.08 19.43 -14.61
N ASN A 127 -4.87 18.39 -14.31
CA ASN A 127 -5.42 17.47 -15.32
C ASN A 127 -6.63 18.02 -16.11
N LYS A 128 -7.15 19.23 -15.79
CA LYS A 128 -8.15 19.91 -16.64
C LYS A 128 -7.53 20.67 -17.82
N ILE A 129 -6.19 20.71 -17.91
CA ILE A 129 -5.43 21.49 -18.92
C ILE A 129 -4.76 20.58 -19.97
N MET A 130 -4.97 19.26 -19.91
CA MET A 130 -4.64 18.30 -20.99
C MET A 130 -5.92 17.73 -21.60
#